data_AF-H0EZI2-F1
#
_entry.id   AF-H0EZI2-F1
#
_cell.length_a   1.000
_cell.length_b   1.000
_cell.length_c   1.000
_cell.angle_alpha   90.00
_cell.angle_beta   90.00
_cell.angle_gamma   90.00
#
_symmetry.space_group_name_H-M   'P 1'
#
loop_
_entity.id
_entity.type
_entity.pdbx_description
1 polymer ?
#
loop_
_entity_poly.entity_id
_entity_poly.type
_entity_poly.pdbx_seq_one_letter_code
_entity_poly.pdbx_strand_id
1 'polypeptide(L)'
;MSTTILEMIFDYALNKFDDCRDRLEAGRPKFISVLNKFVKEGARIEMSLPAFPFKSANKVYKVLGFLPDKAEEIALARLDNMCRRIEEIYIPGAKVVLISDGLVYNDLLSISDRDTWLYGEALREMAAENGFTHIGFSRLRDLVDLELPETLDEIHYVANATNFRRSVLNRFGRDDLDVNSLIASDEDTRLTYQGYRRFLMSDLRETKYLAKQMLVRGYNRAPNTSLCK
;
A
#
# COMPACT_ATOMS: atom_id res chain seq x y z
N MET A 1 -24.01 -5.75 -16.57
CA MET A 1 -23.52 -5.90 -15.19
C MET A 1 -22.10 -5.36 -15.05
N SER A 2 -21.06 -6.00 -15.60
CA SER A 2 -19.65 -5.57 -15.44
C SER A 2 -19.38 -4.11 -15.81
N THR A 3 -20.00 -3.60 -16.87
CA THR A 3 -19.89 -2.17 -17.25
C THR A 3 -20.46 -1.24 -16.18
N THR A 4 -21.62 -1.57 -15.62
CA THR A 4 -22.26 -0.79 -14.56
C THR A 4 -21.41 -0.79 -13.30
N ILE A 5 -20.86 -1.95 -12.92
CA ILE A 5 -19.94 -2.07 -11.79
C ILE A 5 -18.68 -1.22 -12.02
N LEU A 6 -18.14 -1.24 -13.24
CA LEU A 6 -16.96 -0.43 -13.57
C LEU A 6 -17.23 1.08 -13.47
N GLU A 7 -18.39 1.56 -13.94
CA GLU A 7 -18.76 2.98 -13.74
C GLU A 7 -18.84 3.33 -12.25
N MET A 8 -19.42 2.45 -11.43
CA MET A 8 -19.46 2.66 -9.98
C MET A 8 -18.06 2.75 -9.38
N ILE A 9 -17.09 1.95 -9.84
CA ILE A 9 -15.69 2.05 -9.39
C ILE A 9 -15.07 3.39 -9.87
N PHE A 10 -15.36 3.81 -11.10
CA PHE A 10 -14.84 5.06 -11.66
C PHE A 10 -15.38 6.31 -10.95
N ASP A 11 -16.58 6.27 -10.35
CA ASP A 11 -17.07 7.34 -9.47
C ASP A 11 -16.14 7.62 -8.26
N TYR A 12 -15.32 6.64 -7.88
CA TYR A 12 -14.39 6.73 -6.77
C TYR A 12 -12.93 6.90 -7.21
N ALA A 13 -12.67 6.94 -8.52
CA ALA A 13 -11.32 7.14 -9.06
C ALA A 13 -10.74 8.52 -8.71
N LEU A 14 -9.41 8.57 -8.57
CA LEU A 14 -8.69 9.83 -8.35
C LEU A 14 -8.58 10.61 -9.67
N ASN A 15 -9.50 11.55 -9.89
CA ASN A 15 -9.48 12.46 -11.03
C ASN A 15 -8.55 13.66 -10.78
N LYS A 16 -7.25 13.38 -10.57
CA LYS A 16 -6.26 14.41 -10.21
C LYS A 16 -5.74 15.22 -11.41
N PHE A 17 -5.96 14.74 -12.63
CA PHE A 17 -5.44 15.31 -13.85
C PHE A 17 -6.54 15.43 -14.90
N ASP A 18 -6.40 16.40 -15.79
CA ASP A 18 -7.42 16.71 -16.81
C ASP A 18 -7.63 15.55 -17.80
N ASP A 19 -6.63 14.67 -17.96
CA ASP A 19 -6.66 13.49 -18.83
C ASP A 19 -7.16 12.21 -18.13
N CYS A 20 -7.60 12.29 -16.87
CA CYS A 20 -7.99 11.11 -16.09
C CYS A 20 -9.11 10.30 -16.77
N ARG A 21 -10.10 10.95 -17.39
CA ARG A 21 -11.19 10.22 -18.05
C ARG A 21 -10.68 9.43 -19.26
N ASP A 22 -9.86 10.04 -20.10
CA ASP A 22 -9.29 9.37 -21.28
C ASP A 22 -8.44 8.15 -20.89
N ARG A 23 -7.64 8.28 -19.82
CA ARG A 23 -6.86 7.15 -19.28
C ARG A 23 -7.75 6.03 -18.73
N LEU A 24 -8.83 6.37 -18.01
CA LEU A 24 -9.79 5.39 -17.51
C LEU A 24 -10.50 4.66 -18.66
N GLU A 25 -10.88 5.39 -19.71
CA GLU A 25 -11.48 4.80 -20.91
C GLU A 25 -10.50 3.89 -21.66
N ALA A 26 -9.22 4.27 -21.76
CA ALA A 26 -8.19 3.42 -22.36
C ALA A 26 -8.01 2.09 -21.60
N GLY A 27 -8.13 2.12 -20.26
CA GLY A 27 -8.05 0.92 -19.42
C GLY A 27 -9.32 0.06 -19.40
N ARG A 28 -10.47 0.61 -19.83
CA ARG A 28 -11.79 -0.04 -19.72
C ARG A 28 -11.82 -1.47 -20.27
N PRO A 29 -11.30 -1.79 -21.47
CA PRO A 29 -11.40 -3.16 -22.00
C PRO A 29 -10.75 -4.20 -21.07
N LYS A 30 -9.63 -3.83 -20.43
CA LYS A 30 -8.93 -4.69 -19.47
C LYS A 30 -9.73 -4.88 -18.19
N PHE A 31 -10.26 -3.80 -17.62
CA PHE A 31 -11.09 -3.88 -16.40
C PHE A 31 -12.36 -4.71 -16.64
N ILE A 32 -13.05 -4.50 -17.75
CA ILE A 32 -14.22 -5.29 -18.12
C ILE A 32 -13.88 -6.77 -18.27
N SER A 33 -12.75 -7.09 -18.92
CA SER A 33 -12.29 -8.48 -19.06
C SER A 33 -12.09 -9.17 -17.70
N VAL A 34 -11.50 -8.46 -16.72
CA VAL A 34 -11.32 -8.99 -15.35
C VAL A 34 -12.65 -9.15 -14.63
N LEU A 35 -13.50 -8.11 -14.61
CA LEU A 35 -14.80 -8.14 -13.96
C LEU A 35 -15.71 -9.24 -14.52
N ASN A 36 -15.66 -9.47 -15.83
CA ASN A 36 -16.44 -10.52 -16.49
C ASN A 36 -16.14 -11.92 -15.95
N LYS A 37 -14.94 -12.18 -15.43
CA LYS A 37 -14.61 -13.49 -14.83
C LYS A 37 -15.44 -13.71 -13.56
N PHE A 38 -15.42 -12.75 -12.64
CA PHE A 38 -16.21 -12.79 -11.40
C PHE A 38 -17.71 -12.84 -11.68
N VAL A 39 -18.20 -11.96 -12.56
CA VAL A 39 -19.63 -11.88 -12.89
C VAL A 39 -20.13 -13.16 -13.56
N LYS A 40 -19.35 -13.77 -14.46
CA LYS A 40 -19.72 -15.02 -15.12
C LYS A 40 -19.79 -16.19 -14.14
N GLU A 41 -18.91 -16.20 -13.14
CA GLU A 41 -18.84 -17.23 -12.10
C GLU A 41 -19.83 -16.98 -10.96
N GLY A 42 -20.51 -15.82 -10.93
CA GLY A 42 -21.33 -15.42 -9.79
C GLY A 42 -20.53 -15.25 -8.50
N ALA A 43 -19.23 -14.96 -8.62
CA ALA A 43 -18.31 -14.84 -7.50
C ALA A 43 -18.25 -13.40 -7.00
N ARG A 44 -17.96 -13.20 -5.70
CA ARG A 44 -17.68 -11.89 -5.13
C ARG A 44 -16.48 -11.25 -5.84
N ILE A 45 -16.58 -9.96 -6.14
CA ILE A 45 -15.47 -9.21 -6.74
C ILE A 45 -14.44 -8.91 -5.65
N GLU A 46 -13.25 -9.51 -5.78
CA GLU A 46 -12.13 -9.28 -4.88
C GLU A 46 -11.19 -8.21 -5.45
N MET A 47 -11.05 -7.10 -4.73
CA MET A 47 -10.13 -6.01 -5.06
C MET A 47 -9.01 -5.95 -4.02
N SER A 48 -7.81 -5.60 -4.46
CA SER A 48 -6.65 -5.41 -3.58
C SER A 48 -6.08 -4.02 -3.76
N LEU A 49 -5.84 -3.33 -2.64
CA LEU A 49 -5.32 -1.97 -2.62
C LEU A 49 -4.12 -1.88 -1.66
N PRO A 50 -2.89 -1.78 -2.18
CA PRO A 50 -1.73 -1.40 -1.39
C PRO A 50 -1.90 0.05 -0.92
N ALA A 51 -2.15 0.24 0.37
CA ALA A 51 -2.44 1.54 0.96
C ALA A 51 -2.39 1.48 2.49
N PHE A 52 -2.55 2.66 3.12
CA PHE A 52 -2.56 2.84 4.57
C PHE A 52 -1.31 2.23 5.25
N PRO A 53 -0.11 2.68 4.88
CA PRO A 53 1.14 2.18 5.45
C PRO A 53 1.34 2.61 6.91
N PHE A 54 1.20 3.91 7.17
CA PHE A 54 1.42 4.60 8.45
C PHE A 54 1.10 6.11 8.27
N LYS A 55 1.10 6.88 9.36
CA LYS A 55 1.10 8.35 9.31
C LYS A 55 2.50 8.90 9.02
N SER A 56 2.54 10.10 8.43
CA SER A 56 3.78 10.83 8.15
C SER A 56 4.65 11.01 9.41
N ALA A 57 5.97 10.99 9.24
CA ALA A 57 6.92 11.35 10.29
C ALA A 57 6.80 12.83 10.72
N ASN A 58 6.24 13.69 9.85
CA ASN A 58 6.08 15.12 10.11
C ASN A 58 4.83 15.40 10.98
N LYS A 59 5.00 15.26 12.29
CA LYS A 59 3.95 15.51 13.30
C LYS A 59 3.66 17.00 13.55
N VAL A 60 4.46 17.91 12.98
CA VAL A 60 4.31 19.35 13.21
C VAL A 60 3.31 19.96 12.23
N TYR A 61 3.36 19.52 10.96
CA TYR A 61 2.61 20.18 9.89
C TYR A 61 1.70 19.24 9.09
N LYS A 62 1.82 17.92 9.23
CA LYS A 62 1.07 16.95 8.39
C LYS A 62 0.07 16.09 9.12
N VAL A 63 0.40 15.64 10.33
CA VAL A 63 -0.43 14.65 11.05
C VAL A 63 -0.54 15.01 12.52
N LEU A 64 -1.67 14.65 13.13
CA LEU A 64 -1.94 14.90 14.56
C LEU A 64 -1.25 13.89 15.48
N GLY A 65 -0.82 12.75 14.93
CA GLY A 65 -0.20 11.65 15.66
C GLY A 65 0.29 10.56 14.72
N PHE A 66 0.65 9.41 15.28
CA PHE A 66 1.10 8.25 14.51
C PHE A 66 -0.02 7.21 14.25
N LEU A 67 -1.17 7.38 14.90
CA LEU A 67 -2.35 6.52 14.72
C LEU A 67 -3.28 7.09 13.62
N PRO A 68 -4.14 6.25 13.02
CA PRO A 68 -5.20 6.70 12.12
C PRO A 68 -6.10 7.74 12.79
N ASP A 69 -6.58 8.69 12.00
CA ASP A 69 -7.52 9.73 12.43
C ASP A 69 -8.74 9.78 11.49
N LYS A 70 -9.51 10.86 11.58
CA LYS A 70 -10.75 11.03 10.79
C LYS A 70 -10.53 10.93 9.28
N ALA A 71 -9.33 11.24 8.79
CA ALA A 71 -9.01 11.10 7.37
C ALA A 71 -9.05 9.63 6.95
N GLU A 72 -8.46 8.74 7.75
CA GLU A 72 -8.52 7.30 7.51
C GLU A 72 -9.95 6.77 7.64
N GLU A 73 -10.70 7.18 8.67
CA GLU A 73 -12.10 6.77 8.85
C GLU A 73 -12.96 7.10 7.62
N ILE A 74 -12.89 8.33 7.11
CA ILE A 74 -13.62 8.76 5.91
C ILE A 74 -13.17 7.98 4.67
N ALA A 75 -11.87 7.71 4.54
CA ALA A 75 -11.34 6.96 3.42
C ALA A 75 -11.85 5.50 3.43
N LEU A 76 -11.85 4.85 4.59
CA LEU A 76 -12.42 3.50 4.76
C LEU A 76 -13.93 3.50 4.49
N ALA A 77 -14.68 4.45 5.04
CA ALA A 77 -16.12 4.59 4.79
C ALA A 77 -16.42 4.75 3.29
N ARG A 78 -15.59 5.52 2.59
CA ARG A 78 -15.72 5.72 1.14
C ARG A 78 -15.52 4.42 0.35
N LEU A 79 -14.52 3.61 0.72
CA LEU A 79 -14.28 2.31 0.09
C LEU A 79 -15.38 1.30 0.41
N ASP A 80 -15.84 1.25 1.66
CA ASP A 80 -16.92 0.36 2.08
C ASP A 80 -18.23 0.71 1.35
N ASN A 81 -18.54 2.01 1.25
CA ASN A 81 -19.72 2.49 0.52
C ASN A 81 -19.68 2.13 -0.97
N MET A 82 -18.51 2.17 -1.61
CA MET A 82 -18.34 1.72 -3.00
C MET A 82 -18.71 0.24 -3.13
N CYS A 83 -18.21 -0.63 -2.25
CA CYS A 83 -18.54 -2.05 -2.24
C CYS A 83 -20.04 -2.30 -2.01
N ARG A 84 -20.64 -1.59 -1.05
CA ARG A 84 -22.07 -1.66 -0.75
C ARG A 84 -22.93 -1.28 -1.95
N ARG A 85 -22.58 -0.22 -2.69
CA ARG A 85 -23.28 0.16 -3.95
C ARG A 85 -23.19 -0.92 -5.03
N ILE A 86 -22.06 -1.64 -5.10
CA ILE A 86 -21.91 -2.76 -6.02
C ILE A 86 -22.82 -3.92 -5.59
N GLU A 87 -22.87 -4.24 -4.29
CA GLU A 87 -23.73 -5.29 -3.73
C GLU A 87 -25.22 -5.06 -4.01
N GLU A 88 -25.69 -3.81 -3.97
CA GLU A 88 -27.07 -3.43 -4.30
C GLU A 88 -27.51 -3.88 -5.72
N ILE A 89 -26.57 -3.97 -6.67
CA ILE A 89 -26.86 -4.39 -8.05
C ILE A 89 -26.31 -5.78 -8.40
N TYR A 90 -25.40 -6.31 -7.59
CA TYR A 90 -24.70 -7.58 -7.82
C TYR A 90 -24.59 -8.33 -6.50
N ILE A 91 -25.51 -9.28 -6.27
CA ILE A 91 -25.71 -9.98 -5.00
C ILE A 91 -24.41 -10.55 -4.38
N PRO A 92 -23.46 -11.15 -5.12
CA PRO A 92 -22.20 -11.61 -4.54
C PRO A 92 -21.34 -10.48 -3.95
N GLY A 93 -21.60 -9.23 -4.34
CA GLY A 93 -20.98 -8.04 -3.82
C GLY A 93 -19.55 -7.83 -4.28
N ALA A 94 -18.87 -6.94 -3.56
CA ALA A 94 -17.46 -6.65 -3.72
C ALA A 94 -16.78 -6.51 -2.36
N LYS A 95 -15.46 -6.77 -2.33
CA LYS A 95 -14.62 -6.59 -1.15
C LYS A 95 -13.32 -5.90 -1.55
N VAL A 96 -12.84 -4.99 -0.72
CA VAL A 96 -11.50 -4.38 -0.86
C VAL A 96 -10.62 -4.92 0.23
N VAL A 97 -9.53 -5.59 -0.14
CA VAL A 97 -8.46 -5.98 0.78
C VAL A 97 -7.37 -4.90 0.77
N LEU A 98 -7.21 -4.22 1.88
CA LEU A 98 -6.14 -3.26 2.12
C LEU A 98 -4.86 -4.02 2.46
N ILE A 99 -3.85 -3.89 1.60
CA ILE A 99 -2.54 -4.49 1.82
C ILE A 99 -1.65 -3.41 2.43
N SER A 100 -1.37 -3.52 3.73
CA SER A 100 -0.46 -2.59 4.40
C SER A 100 0.97 -2.85 3.93
N ASP A 101 1.47 -1.96 3.09
CA ASP A 101 2.78 -2.00 2.44
C ASP A 101 3.86 -1.24 3.23
N GLY A 102 3.47 -0.56 4.31
CA GLY A 102 4.37 0.33 5.06
C GLY A 102 5.64 -0.35 5.54
N LEU A 103 5.55 -1.60 5.99
CA LEU A 103 6.72 -2.33 6.47
C LEU A 103 7.76 -2.58 5.36
N VAL A 104 7.42 -2.49 4.06
CA VAL A 104 8.40 -2.59 2.97
C VAL A 104 9.43 -1.46 3.00
N TYR A 105 9.03 -0.25 3.43
CA TYR A 105 9.84 0.98 3.27
C TYR A 105 9.78 1.94 4.46
N ASN A 106 9.20 1.54 5.59
CA ASN A 106 9.03 2.40 6.77
C ASN A 106 10.37 2.95 7.30
N ASP A 107 11.43 2.14 7.21
CA ASP A 107 12.78 2.53 7.59
C ASP A 107 13.31 3.69 6.74
N LEU A 108 13.06 3.70 5.44
CA LEU A 108 13.41 4.82 4.56
C LEU A 108 12.78 6.15 4.99
N LEU A 109 11.63 6.09 5.68
CA LEU A 109 10.90 7.26 6.19
C LEU A 109 11.12 7.51 7.67
N SER A 110 12.06 6.79 8.32
CA SER A 110 12.31 6.88 9.76
C SER A 110 11.08 6.59 10.63
N ILE A 111 10.16 5.75 10.12
CA ILE A 111 9.02 5.23 10.86
C ILE A 111 9.39 3.88 11.46
N SER A 112 9.15 3.69 12.75
CA SER A 112 9.51 2.43 13.41
C SER A 112 8.57 1.28 13.01
N ASP A 113 9.09 0.05 13.10
CA ASP A 113 8.32 -1.18 12.85
C ASP A 113 7.13 -1.26 13.83
N ARG A 114 7.33 -0.77 15.05
CA ARG A 114 6.33 -0.65 16.09
C ARG A 114 5.23 0.35 15.73
N ASP A 115 5.57 1.53 15.22
CA ASP A 115 4.56 2.52 14.82
C ASP A 115 3.73 2.01 13.64
N THR A 116 4.36 1.29 12.70
CA THR A 116 3.68 0.64 11.58
C THR A 116 2.70 -0.42 12.06
N TRP A 117 3.12 -1.24 13.05
CA TRP A 117 2.24 -2.20 13.72
C TRP A 117 1.03 -1.52 14.38
N LEU A 118 1.29 -0.54 15.26
CA LEU A 118 0.24 0.14 16.02
C LEU A 118 -0.74 0.88 15.12
N TYR A 119 -0.25 1.53 14.07
CA TYR A 119 -1.11 2.17 13.06
C TYR A 119 -2.04 1.16 12.39
N GLY A 120 -1.48 0.01 11.96
CA GLY A 120 -2.28 -1.03 11.34
C GLY A 120 -3.32 -1.63 12.28
N GLU A 121 -2.97 -1.88 13.55
CA GLU A 121 -3.92 -2.40 14.55
C GLU A 121 -5.07 -1.42 14.77
N ALA A 122 -4.76 -0.15 15.00
CA ALA A 122 -5.78 0.89 15.19
C ALA A 122 -6.66 1.07 13.95
N LEU A 123 -6.13 0.86 12.74
CA LEU A 123 -6.92 0.93 11.51
C LEU A 123 -7.93 -0.23 11.40
N ARG A 124 -7.54 -1.43 11.84
CA ARG A 124 -8.42 -2.60 11.90
C ARG A 124 -9.52 -2.41 12.95
N GLU A 125 -9.14 -1.90 14.12
CA GLU A 125 -10.09 -1.58 15.19
C GLU A 125 -11.10 -0.52 14.71
N MET A 126 -10.63 0.57 14.11
CA MET A 126 -11.48 1.60 13.52
C MET A 126 -12.47 1.04 12.49
N ALA A 127 -12.02 0.13 11.61
CA ALA A 127 -12.91 -0.49 10.64
C ALA A 127 -13.98 -1.37 11.30
N ALA A 128 -13.62 -2.10 12.35
CA ALA A 128 -14.55 -2.94 13.11
C ALA A 128 -15.57 -2.10 13.88
N GLU A 129 -15.12 -1.05 14.58
CA GLU A 129 -15.99 -0.13 15.35
C GLU A 129 -17.03 0.58 14.48
N ASN A 130 -16.65 0.94 13.25
CA ASN A 130 -17.55 1.60 12.30
C ASN A 130 -18.38 0.61 11.45
N GLY A 131 -18.18 -0.70 11.62
CA GLY A 131 -18.94 -1.72 10.90
C GLY A 131 -18.64 -1.80 9.40
N PHE A 132 -17.41 -1.49 8.96
CA PHE A 132 -17.01 -1.58 7.56
C PHE A 132 -16.76 -3.02 7.12
N THR A 133 -17.85 -3.75 6.85
CA THR A 133 -17.83 -5.20 6.58
C THR A 133 -17.24 -5.58 5.21
N HIS A 134 -17.11 -4.64 4.28
CA HIS A 134 -16.56 -4.87 2.94
C HIS A 134 -15.05 -4.64 2.85
N ILE A 135 -14.41 -4.29 3.97
CA ILE A 135 -12.98 -4.05 4.04
C ILE A 135 -12.27 -5.26 4.66
N GLY A 136 -11.33 -5.82 3.92
CA GLY A 136 -10.37 -6.80 4.41
C GLY A 136 -9.01 -6.15 4.67
N PHE A 137 -8.19 -6.80 5.47
CA PHE A 137 -6.82 -6.37 5.73
C PHE A 137 -5.86 -7.52 5.46
N SER A 138 -4.75 -7.19 4.82
CA SER A 138 -3.61 -8.08 4.65
C SER A 138 -2.32 -7.32 4.96
N ARG A 139 -1.32 -8.04 5.46
CA ARG A 139 0.01 -7.51 5.77
C ARG A 139 1.06 -8.29 5.00
N LEU A 140 2.28 -7.80 5.01
CA LEU A 140 3.44 -8.51 4.43
C LEU A 140 3.60 -9.95 4.92
N ARG A 141 3.23 -10.25 6.18
CA ARG A 141 3.15 -11.61 6.73
C ARG A 141 2.37 -12.56 5.81
N ASP A 142 1.24 -12.12 5.26
CA ASP A 142 0.33 -12.98 4.49
C ASP A 142 0.86 -13.26 3.07
N LEU A 143 1.90 -12.53 2.65
CA LEU A 143 2.52 -12.63 1.34
C LEU A 143 3.80 -13.48 1.35
N VAL A 144 4.24 -13.92 2.53
CA VAL A 144 5.51 -14.64 2.73
C VAL A 144 5.30 -15.95 3.46
N ASP A 145 6.08 -16.94 3.07
CA ASP A 145 6.04 -18.27 3.66
C ASP A 145 7.12 -18.36 4.74
N LEU A 146 6.76 -17.96 5.96
CA LEU A 146 7.62 -18.01 7.13
C LEU A 146 6.91 -18.77 8.26
N GLU A 147 7.63 -19.63 8.96
CA GLU A 147 7.12 -20.27 10.17
C GLU A 147 7.00 -19.24 11.29
N LEU A 148 5.76 -18.87 11.64
CA LEU A 148 5.46 -17.98 12.76
C LEU A 148 4.21 -18.45 13.47
N PRO A 149 3.98 -18.01 14.72
CA PRO A 149 2.75 -18.27 15.43
C PRO A 149 1.50 -17.91 14.61
N GLU A 150 0.42 -18.65 14.83
CA GLU A 150 -0.87 -18.45 14.17
C GLU A 150 -1.42 -17.04 14.44
N THR A 151 -1.34 -16.60 15.69
CA THR A 151 -1.63 -15.22 16.09
C THR A 151 -0.34 -14.41 16.15
N LEU A 152 -0.26 -13.37 15.33
CA LEU A 152 0.87 -12.44 15.35
C LEU A 152 0.58 -11.32 16.36
N ASP A 153 1.42 -11.18 17.38
CA ASP A 153 1.40 -10.03 18.29
C ASP A 153 2.47 -9.00 17.90
N GLU A 154 2.50 -7.86 18.61
CA GLU A 154 3.47 -6.79 18.38
C GLU A 154 4.93 -7.30 18.45
N ILE A 155 5.24 -8.13 19.44
CA ILE A 155 6.61 -8.60 19.70
C ILE A 155 7.08 -9.46 18.52
N HIS A 156 6.28 -10.44 18.13
CA HIS A 156 6.60 -11.33 17.03
C HIS A 156 6.63 -10.60 15.69
N TYR A 157 5.73 -9.64 15.47
CA TYR A 157 5.75 -8.81 14.26
C TYR A 157 7.03 -7.99 14.15
N VAL A 158 7.37 -7.24 15.20
CA VAL A 158 8.54 -6.36 15.22
C VAL A 158 9.83 -7.18 15.14
N ALA A 159 9.91 -8.31 15.84
CA ALA A 159 11.07 -9.20 15.77
C ALA A 159 11.29 -9.78 14.36
N ASN A 160 10.21 -10.03 13.61
CA ASN A 160 10.27 -10.61 12.26
C ASN A 160 10.15 -9.59 11.11
N ALA A 161 10.03 -8.30 11.43
CA ALA A 161 9.87 -7.23 10.45
C ALA A 161 10.91 -7.29 9.31
N THR A 162 12.18 -7.46 9.68
CA THR A 162 13.28 -7.57 8.71
C THR A 162 13.19 -8.84 7.86
N ASN A 163 12.72 -9.96 8.45
CA ASN A 163 12.54 -11.22 7.72
C ASN A 163 11.41 -11.10 6.70
N PHE A 164 10.30 -10.44 7.06
CA PHE A 164 9.21 -10.14 6.14
C PHE A 164 9.68 -9.35 4.93
N ARG A 165 10.40 -8.23 5.16
CA ARG A 165 10.97 -7.41 4.08
C ARG A 165 11.88 -8.21 3.16
N ARG A 166 12.84 -8.93 3.75
CA ARG A 166 13.81 -9.73 2.99
C ARG A 166 13.12 -10.81 2.18
N SER A 167 12.12 -11.48 2.74
CA SER A 167 11.37 -12.52 2.01
C SER A 167 10.63 -11.95 0.81
N VAL A 168 9.99 -10.77 0.94
CA VAL A 168 9.33 -10.12 -0.20
C VAL A 168 10.34 -9.65 -1.24
N LEU A 169 11.44 -9.01 -0.82
CA LEU A 169 12.47 -8.53 -1.75
C LEU A 169 13.16 -9.68 -2.48
N ASN A 170 13.46 -10.79 -1.80
CA ASN A 170 14.09 -11.94 -2.44
C ASN A 170 13.15 -12.65 -3.43
N ARG A 171 11.84 -12.66 -3.15
CA ARG A 171 10.85 -13.36 -3.97
C ARG A 171 10.35 -12.53 -5.15
N PHE A 172 10.17 -11.23 -4.96
CA PHE A 172 9.51 -10.33 -5.92
C PHE A 172 10.38 -9.16 -6.37
N GLY A 173 11.54 -8.95 -5.73
CA GLY A 173 12.49 -7.93 -6.11
C GLY A 173 13.14 -8.23 -7.46
N ARG A 174 13.61 -7.17 -8.10
CA ARG A 174 14.30 -7.22 -9.39
C ARG A 174 15.64 -6.52 -9.26
N ASP A 175 16.69 -7.31 -9.06
CA ASP A 175 18.06 -6.80 -8.96
C ASP A 175 18.59 -6.24 -10.29
N ASP A 176 17.97 -6.65 -11.41
CA ASP A 176 18.28 -6.20 -12.77
C ASP A 176 17.59 -4.87 -13.15
N LEU A 177 16.77 -4.31 -12.27
CA LEU A 177 15.97 -3.13 -12.56
C LEU A 177 16.83 -1.85 -12.51
N ASP A 178 17.14 -1.28 -13.67
CA ASP A 178 17.72 0.07 -13.74
C ASP A 178 16.63 1.14 -13.60
N VAL A 179 16.41 1.57 -12.36
CA VAL A 179 15.43 2.61 -12.01
C VAL A 179 15.75 3.94 -12.70
N ASN A 180 17.02 4.30 -12.90
CA ASN A 180 17.38 5.57 -13.54
C ASN A 180 17.04 5.55 -15.02
N SER A 181 17.31 4.42 -15.69
CA SER A 181 16.90 4.20 -17.08
C SER A 181 15.37 4.31 -17.23
N LEU A 182 14.61 3.64 -16.36
CA LEU A 182 13.14 3.70 -16.38
C LEU A 182 12.59 5.11 -16.14
N ILE A 183 13.17 5.86 -15.19
CA ILE A 183 12.78 7.26 -14.96
C ILE A 183 13.04 8.13 -16.20
N ALA A 184 14.06 7.81 -16.99
CA ALA A 184 14.39 8.55 -18.21
C ALA A 184 13.50 8.15 -19.40
N SER A 185 13.17 6.86 -19.53
CA SER A 185 12.50 6.31 -20.72
C SER A 185 10.98 6.16 -20.58
N ASP A 186 10.45 6.02 -19.37
CA ASP A 186 9.03 5.74 -19.11
C ASP A 186 8.36 6.90 -18.37
N GLU A 187 7.37 7.52 -19.00
CA GLU A 187 6.71 8.70 -18.46
C GLU A 187 5.94 8.43 -17.17
N ASP A 188 5.22 7.30 -17.09
CA ASP A 188 4.44 6.94 -15.91
C ASP A 188 5.35 6.68 -14.70
N THR A 189 6.48 5.99 -14.89
CA THR A 189 7.51 5.81 -13.87
C THR A 189 8.11 7.14 -13.43
N ARG A 190 8.40 8.04 -14.38
CA ARG A 190 8.92 9.37 -14.08
C ARG A 190 7.94 10.20 -13.25
N LEU A 191 6.66 10.20 -13.61
CA LEU A 191 5.61 10.91 -12.87
C LEU A 191 5.45 10.35 -11.45
N THR A 192 5.49 9.02 -11.32
CA THR A 192 5.46 8.32 -10.02
C THR A 192 6.66 8.73 -9.15
N TYR A 193 7.87 8.70 -9.70
CA TYR A 193 9.09 9.13 -9.02
C TYR A 193 9.02 10.60 -8.57
N GLN A 194 8.54 11.50 -9.44
CA GLN A 194 8.37 12.92 -9.09
C GLN A 194 7.35 13.11 -7.96
N GLY A 195 6.27 12.33 -7.95
CA GLY A 195 5.30 12.26 -6.86
C GLY A 195 5.96 11.88 -5.53
N TYR A 196 6.70 10.77 -5.51
CA TYR A 196 7.43 10.33 -4.32
C TYR A 196 8.44 11.37 -3.85
N ARG A 197 9.23 11.96 -4.75
CA ARG A 197 10.22 12.97 -4.40
C ARG A 197 9.58 14.19 -3.73
N ARG A 198 8.44 14.67 -4.23
CA ARG A 198 7.67 15.77 -3.61
C ARG A 198 7.16 15.39 -2.21
N PHE A 199 6.63 14.18 -2.08
CA PHE A 199 6.15 13.67 -0.79
C PHE A 199 7.29 13.57 0.23
N LEU A 200 8.40 12.92 -0.14
CA LEU A 200 9.61 12.74 0.66
C LEU A 200 10.20 14.06 1.17
N MET A 201 10.33 15.06 0.30
CA MET A 201 10.85 16.38 0.69
C MET A 201 10.02 17.04 1.80
N SER A 202 8.71 16.79 1.80
CA SER A 202 7.81 17.37 2.77
C SER A 202 7.72 16.56 4.07
N ASP A 203 7.84 15.22 3.97
CA ASP A 203 7.82 14.29 5.11
C ASP A 203 9.12 14.33 5.93
N LEU A 204 10.26 14.46 5.26
CA LEU A 204 11.58 14.41 5.91
C LEU A 204 12.11 15.79 6.35
N ARG A 205 11.34 16.87 6.12
CA ARG A 205 11.78 18.25 6.33
C ARG A 205 12.30 18.53 7.74
N GLU A 206 11.63 17.94 8.75
CA GLU A 206 11.99 18.12 10.17
C GLU A 206 12.76 16.93 10.75
N THR A 207 12.96 15.86 9.96
CA THR A 207 13.65 14.62 10.35
C THR A 207 15.18 14.76 10.21
N LYS A 208 15.75 15.87 10.69
CA LYS A 208 17.14 16.29 10.42
C LYS A 208 18.24 15.38 11.01
N TYR A 209 17.91 14.52 11.97
CA TYR A 209 18.92 13.76 12.74
C TYR A 209 19.01 12.26 12.41
N LEU A 210 17.98 11.64 11.85
CA LEU A 210 17.94 10.18 11.65
C LEU A 210 18.52 9.72 10.31
N ALA A 211 18.31 10.47 9.22
CA ALA A 211 18.82 10.10 7.89
C ALA A 211 20.34 9.91 7.86
N LYS A 212 21.09 10.72 8.64
CA LYS A 212 22.55 10.62 8.74
C LYS A 212 23.02 9.35 9.47
N GLN A 213 22.22 8.82 10.39
CA GLN A 213 22.54 7.57 11.11
C GLN A 213 22.11 6.32 10.34
N MET A 214 21.06 6.40 9.52
CA MET A 214 20.57 5.26 8.72
C MET A 214 21.49 4.95 7.52
N LEU A 215 22.08 5.98 6.88
CA LEU A 215 23.16 5.81 5.90
C LEU A 215 24.37 5.05 6.46
N VAL A 216 24.66 5.24 7.76
CA VAL A 216 25.78 4.57 8.44
C VAL A 216 25.46 3.11 8.79
N ARG A 217 24.17 2.74 8.96
CA ARG A 217 23.76 1.45 9.53
C ARG A 217 23.26 0.38 8.53
N GLY A 218 22.93 0.70 7.28
CA GLY A 218 22.25 -0.28 6.42
C GLY A 218 22.53 -0.30 4.91
N TYR A 219 23.14 0.74 4.33
CA TYR A 219 23.25 0.86 2.87
C TYR A 219 24.68 0.90 2.30
N ASN A 220 25.70 0.71 3.13
CA ASN A 220 27.02 0.33 2.62
C ASN A 220 26.99 -1.15 2.20
N ARG A 221 26.58 -1.41 0.95
CA ARG A 221 27.08 -2.59 0.23
C ARG A 221 28.59 -2.39 0.11
N ALA A 222 29.36 -2.94 1.04
CA ALA A 222 30.78 -3.13 0.84
C ALA A 222 30.93 -3.98 -0.44
N PRO A 223 31.67 -3.53 -1.46
CA PRO A 223 31.95 -4.38 -2.60
C PRO A 223 32.71 -5.60 -2.09
N ASN A 224 32.16 -6.76 -2.41
CA ASN A 224 32.72 -8.06 -2.12
C ASN A 224 33.97 -8.22 -3.02
N THR A 225 35.13 -7.73 -2.60
CA THR A 225 36.41 -8.15 -3.19
C THR A 225 36.92 -9.34 -2.41
N SER A 226 36.57 -10.49 -2.98
CA SER A 226 37.07 -11.83 -2.75
C SER A 226 38.54 -11.90 -2.34
N LEU A 227 38.77 -12.70 -1.29
CA LEU A 227 39.95 -13.54 -1.15
C LEU A 227 40.31 -14.19 -2.50
N CYS A 228 41.49 -13.86 -3.01
CA CYS A 228 42.34 -14.79 -3.74
C CYS A 228 43.78 -14.55 -3.30
N LYS A 229 44.48 -15.68 -3.16
CA LYS A 229 45.85 -15.83 -2.66
C LYS A 229 46.87 -14.97 -3.40
#